data_AF-A0AA42YF03-F1
#
_entry.id   AF-A0AA42YF03-F1
#
_cell.length_a   1.000
_cell.length_b   1.000
_cell.length_c   1.000
_cell.angle_alpha   90.00
_cell.angle_beta   90.00
_cell.angle_gamma   90.00
#
_symmetry.space_group_name_H-M   'P 1'
#
loop_
_entity.id
_entity.type
_entity.pdbx_description
1 polymer ?
#
loop_
_entity_poly.entity_id
_entity_poly.type
_entity_poly.pdbx_seq_one_letter_code
_entity_poly.pdbx_strand_id
1 'polypeptide(L)'
;MDTLSFTALWSWLQGHLGCIQRVSTPEAVLFDDDDLHWYLGPLDGNEVVQVIRGKRLMGEIVVDPERVSYVQALGEESAGEYVFEAISETETERVAVYTFVLVHDLDAEGAPAHGSGIH
;
A
#
# COMPACT_ATOMS: atom_id res chain seq x y z
N MET A 1 7.84 -15.55 3.44
CA MET A 1 8.07 -14.29 2.70
C MET A 1 7.20 -14.43 1.50
N ASP A 2 6.06 -13.76 1.56
CA ASP A 2 4.94 -14.08 0.70
C ASP A 2 4.90 -13.02 -0.39
N THR A 3 4.70 -13.46 -1.63
CA THR A 3 4.73 -12.60 -2.81
C THR A 3 3.36 -12.62 -3.48
N LEU A 4 2.98 -11.48 -4.05
CA LEU A 4 1.73 -11.30 -4.76
C LEU A 4 1.92 -10.40 -5.98
N SER A 5 0.93 -10.38 -6.87
CA SER A 5 0.95 -9.46 -8.01
C SER A 5 0.65 -8.03 -7.55
N PHE A 6 1.18 -7.05 -8.28
CA PHE A 6 0.83 -5.65 -8.07
C PHE A 6 -0.68 -5.43 -8.19
N THR A 7 -1.33 -6.06 -9.16
CA THR A 7 -2.79 -5.98 -9.36
C THR A 7 -3.58 -6.46 -8.13
N ALA A 8 -3.11 -7.52 -7.45
CA ALA A 8 -3.78 -8.02 -6.25
C ALA A 8 -3.69 -7.02 -5.10
N LEU A 9 -2.50 -6.47 -4.84
CA LEU A 9 -2.32 -5.41 -3.86
C LEU A 9 -3.17 -4.18 -4.22
N TRP A 10 -3.07 -3.70 -5.45
CA TRP A 10 -3.73 -2.47 -5.90
C TRP A 10 -5.25 -2.55 -5.78
N SER A 11 -5.84 -3.67 -6.23
CA SER A 11 -7.28 -3.92 -6.09
C SER A 11 -7.73 -3.95 -4.63
N TRP A 12 -6.89 -4.48 -3.73
CA TRP A 12 -7.18 -4.49 -2.30
C TRP A 12 -7.13 -3.07 -1.73
N LEU A 13 -6.10 -2.29 -2.05
CA LEU A 13 -5.92 -0.91 -1.57
C LEU A 13 -7.09 -0.01 -1.99
N GLN A 14 -7.59 -0.17 -3.22
CA GLN A 14 -8.77 0.56 -3.71
C GLN A 14 -10.04 0.29 -2.88
N GLY A 15 -10.14 -0.88 -2.25
CA GLY A 15 -11.22 -1.23 -1.31
C GLY A 15 -10.96 -0.78 0.13
N HIS A 16 -9.70 -0.49 0.48
CA HIS A 16 -9.22 -0.31 1.86
C HIS A 16 -8.36 0.94 2.03
N LEU A 17 -8.83 2.06 1.47
CA LEU A 17 -8.12 3.34 1.51
C LEU A 17 -7.76 3.78 2.94
N GLY A 18 -8.65 3.53 3.91
CA GLY A 18 -8.45 3.90 5.32
C GLY A 18 -7.46 2.99 6.06
N CYS A 19 -6.95 1.93 5.43
CA CYS A 19 -5.94 1.06 6.04
C CYS A 19 -4.51 1.51 5.70
N ILE A 20 -4.35 2.49 4.81
CA ILE A 20 -3.05 3.00 4.35
C ILE A 20 -2.49 3.99 5.36
N GLN A 21 -1.33 3.69 5.94
CA GLN A 21 -0.60 4.60 6.85
C GLN A 21 0.40 5.47 6.09
N ARG A 22 1.08 4.90 5.10
CA ARG A 22 1.99 5.65 4.22
C ARG A 22 2.19 4.95 2.88
N VAL A 23 2.51 5.76 1.88
CA VAL A 23 3.00 5.29 0.58
C VAL A 23 4.27 6.05 0.24
N SER A 24 5.32 5.36 -0.20
CA SER A 24 6.59 5.98 -0.53
C SER A 24 7.21 5.45 -1.81
N THR A 25 8.04 6.30 -2.42
CA THR A 25 9.10 5.94 -3.37
C THR A 25 10.45 6.11 -2.66
N PRO A 26 11.59 5.77 -3.30
CA PRO A 26 12.90 6.09 -2.73
C PRO A 26 13.14 7.59 -2.47
N GLU A 27 12.39 8.47 -3.12
CA GLU A 27 12.62 9.93 -3.09
C GLU A 27 11.57 10.70 -2.28
N ALA A 28 10.40 10.13 -2.05
CA ALA A 28 9.27 10.82 -1.43
C ALA A 28 8.39 9.87 -0.62
N VAL A 29 7.77 10.40 0.43
CA VAL A 29 6.80 9.69 1.26
C VAL A 29 5.55 10.54 1.48
N LEU A 30 4.40 9.91 1.33
CA LEU A 30 3.10 10.44 1.71
C LEU A 30 2.64 9.73 2.98
N PHE A 31 2.21 10.50 3.98
CA PHE A 31 1.69 9.98 5.25
C PHE A 31 0.19 10.22 5.35
N ASP A 32 -0.47 9.31 6.04
CA ASP A 32 -1.83 9.50 6.52
C ASP A 32 -1.87 10.57 7.63
N ASP A 33 -3.01 11.23 7.77
CA ASP A 33 -3.34 12.15 8.86
C ASP A 33 -4.87 12.28 8.96
N ASP A 34 -5.38 12.61 10.15
CA ASP A 34 -6.80 12.63 10.47
C ASP A 34 -7.65 13.50 9.52
N ASP A 35 -7.06 14.54 8.92
CA ASP A 35 -7.76 15.45 8.02
C ASP A 35 -7.47 15.27 6.52
N LEU A 36 -6.77 14.18 6.19
CA LEU A 36 -6.40 13.82 4.84
C LEU A 36 -7.23 12.63 4.33
N HIS A 37 -7.32 12.55 3.00
CA HIS A 37 -8.01 11.47 2.31
C HIS A 37 -7.12 10.91 1.22
N TRP A 38 -6.99 9.59 1.20
CA TRP A 38 -6.36 8.87 0.10
C TRP A 38 -7.28 8.80 -1.11
N TYR A 39 -6.69 8.97 -2.29
CA TYR A 39 -7.32 8.65 -3.56
C TYR A 39 -6.37 7.77 -4.37
N LEU A 40 -6.89 6.63 -4.85
CA LEU A 40 -6.21 5.73 -5.77
C LEU A 40 -7.02 5.65 -7.06
N GLY A 41 -6.37 5.80 -8.20
CA GLY A 41 -7.05 5.70 -9.48
C GLY A 41 -6.14 5.84 -10.70
N PRO A 42 -6.70 5.77 -11.91
CA PRO A 42 -5.93 5.83 -13.15
C PRO A 42 -5.45 7.26 -13.43
N LEU A 43 -4.25 7.37 -14.00
CA LEU A 43 -3.65 8.61 -14.50
C LEU A 43 -2.81 8.34 -15.75
N ASP A 44 -3.33 8.72 -16.93
CA ASP A 44 -2.62 8.67 -18.22
C ASP A 44 -1.89 7.34 -18.52
N GLY A 45 -2.56 6.21 -18.26
CA GLY A 45 -2.01 4.86 -18.47
C GLY A 45 -1.20 4.30 -17.30
N ASN A 46 -0.96 5.12 -16.28
CA ASN A 46 -0.43 4.73 -14.98
C ASN A 46 -1.55 4.71 -13.93
N GLU A 47 -1.16 4.40 -12.70
CA GLU A 47 -1.96 4.59 -11.51
C GLU A 47 -1.45 5.79 -10.71
N VAL A 48 -2.27 6.32 -9.80
CA VAL A 48 -1.87 7.42 -8.92
C VAL A 48 -2.31 7.14 -7.49
N VAL A 49 -1.47 7.53 -6.55
CA VAL A 49 -1.81 7.67 -5.13
C VAL A 49 -1.77 9.16 -4.80
N GLN A 50 -2.89 9.71 -4.35
CA GLN A 50 -2.99 11.10 -3.94
C GLN A 50 -3.39 11.19 -2.47
N VAL A 51 -2.87 12.22 -1.80
CA VAL A 51 -3.33 12.66 -0.48
C VAL A 51 -4.00 14.02 -0.64
N ILE A 52 -5.26 14.12 -0.21
CA ILE A 52 -6.14 15.26 -0.46
C ILE A 52 -6.68 15.80 0.86
N ARG A 53 -6.62 17.12 1.07
CA ARG A 53 -7.28 17.81 2.18
C ARG A 53 -8.49 18.57 1.69
N GLY A 54 -9.69 18.07 1.96
CA GLY A 54 -10.93 18.62 1.42
C GLY A 54 -10.96 18.58 -0.12
N LYS A 55 -10.60 19.69 -0.78
CA LYS A 55 -10.47 19.77 -2.25
C LYS A 55 -9.05 20.06 -2.73
N ARG A 56 -8.09 20.18 -1.81
CA ARG A 56 -6.71 20.56 -2.13
C ARG A 56 -5.86 19.30 -2.21
N LEU A 57 -5.17 19.13 -3.34
CA LEU A 57 -4.13 18.12 -3.48
C LEU A 57 -2.93 18.51 -2.60
N MET A 58 -2.52 17.61 -1.72
CA MET A 58 -1.39 17.80 -0.79
C MET A 58 -0.13 17.08 -1.28
N GLY A 59 -0.31 15.92 -1.92
CA GLY A 59 0.78 15.15 -2.50
C GLY A 59 0.25 14.11 -3.48
N GLU A 60 1.13 13.71 -4.40
CA GLU A 60 0.82 12.76 -5.47
C GLU A 60 2.06 11.89 -5.74
N ILE A 61 1.85 10.59 -5.86
CA ILE A 61 2.82 9.62 -6.37
C ILE A 61 2.19 8.95 -7.58
N VAL A 62 2.87 9.05 -8.73
CA VAL A 62 2.52 8.26 -9.93
C VAL A 62 3.13 6.88 -9.78
N VAL A 63 2.28 5.87 -9.93
CA VAL A 63 2.64 4.46 -9.83
C VAL A 63 2.59 3.86 -11.22
N ASP A 64 3.74 3.45 -11.74
CA ASP A 64 3.86 2.74 -13.01
C ASP A 64 3.82 1.22 -12.73
N PRO A 65 2.70 0.53 -13.03
CA PRO A 65 2.58 -0.89 -12.78
C PRO A 65 3.54 -1.73 -13.64
N GLU A 66 3.95 -1.25 -14.82
CA GLU A 66 4.84 -1.98 -15.73
C GLU A 66 6.26 -2.09 -15.16
N ARG A 67 6.63 -1.17 -14.26
CA ARG A 67 7.91 -1.21 -13.53
C ARG A 67 7.93 -2.25 -12.41
N VAL A 68 6.78 -2.78 -11.99
CA VAL A 68 6.69 -3.71 -10.85
C VAL A 68 6.74 -5.16 -11.32
N SER A 69 7.78 -5.89 -10.91
CA SER A 69 7.92 -7.32 -11.18
C SER A 69 7.02 -8.16 -10.26
N TYR A 70 6.99 -7.82 -8.97
CA TYR A 70 6.12 -8.44 -7.97
C TYR A 70 6.00 -7.54 -6.74
N VAL A 71 5.06 -7.85 -5.86
CA VAL A 71 4.99 -7.27 -4.51
C VAL A 71 5.48 -8.30 -3.51
N GLN A 72 6.28 -7.87 -2.54
CA GLN A 72 6.72 -8.67 -1.41
C GLN A 72 6.06 -8.16 -0.12
N ALA A 73 5.38 -9.04 0.61
CA ALA A 73 4.94 -8.78 1.97
C ALA A 73 6.07 -9.09 2.95
N LEU A 74 6.50 -8.08 3.72
CA LEU A 74 7.53 -8.23 4.75
C LEU A 74 6.95 -8.65 6.11
N GLY A 75 5.63 -8.58 6.25
CA GLY A 75 4.92 -8.81 7.50
C GLY A 75 4.90 -7.55 8.37
N GLU A 76 4.72 -7.74 9.67
CA GLU A 76 4.71 -6.67 10.66
C GLU A 76 6.16 -6.24 10.98
N GLU A 77 6.58 -5.05 10.54
CA GLU A 77 7.91 -4.50 10.86
C GLU A 77 7.94 -3.77 12.21
N SER A 78 6.83 -3.13 12.56
CA SER A 78 6.59 -2.46 13.84
C SER A 78 5.15 -2.71 14.26
N ALA A 79 4.85 -2.55 15.55
CA ALA A 79 3.52 -2.85 16.08
C ALA A 79 2.43 -2.11 15.31
N GLY A 80 1.60 -2.85 14.56
CA GLY A 80 0.55 -2.29 13.70
C GLY A 80 1.03 -1.72 12.36
N GLU A 81 2.25 -1.99 11.91
CA GLU A 81 2.78 -1.57 10.60
C GLU A 81 3.14 -2.79 9.73
N TYR A 82 2.30 -3.04 8.73
CA TYR A 82 2.45 -4.14 7.78
C TYR A 82 2.97 -3.62 6.46
N VAL A 83 4.15 -4.10 6.04
CA VAL A 83 4.91 -3.50 4.93
C VAL A 83 4.85 -4.35 3.67
N PHE A 84 4.51 -3.69 2.56
CA PHE A 84 4.47 -4.26 1.22
C PHE A 84 5.39 -3.47 0.31
N GLU A 85 6.38 -4.15 -0.27
CA GLU A 85 7.31 -3.54 -1.22
C GLU A 85 6.96 -3.99 -2.63
N ALA A 86 6.66 -3.04 -3.52
CA ALA A 86 6.61 -3.29 -4.95
C ALA A 86 8.03 -3.30 -5.50
N ILE A 87 8.48 -4.48 -5.92
CA ILE A 87 9.85 -4.74 -6.35
C ILE A 87 9.95 -4.62 -7.86
N SER A 88 10.91 -3.82 -8.32
CA SER A 88 11.47 -3.90 -9.68
C SER A 88 12.69 -4.80 -9.63
N GLU A 89 12.66 -5.88 -10.39
CA GLU A 89 13.74 -6.86 -10.45
C GLU A 89 14.28 -6.99 -11.89
N THR A 90 15.58 -6.84 -12.01
CA THR A 90 16.36 -7.08 -13.24
C THR A 90 17.42 -8.14 -12.94
N GLU A 91 18.19 -8.57 -13.95
CA GLU A 91 19.27 -9.55 -13.75
C GLU A 91 20.35 -9.08 -12.76
N THR A 92 20.52 -7.76 -12.60
CA THR A 92 21.61 -7.17 -11.81
C THR A 92 21.14 -6.43 -10.56
N GLU A 93 19.86 -6.10 -10.48
CA GLU A 93 19.34 -5.20 -9.45
C GLU A 93 17.94 -5.58 -9.02
N ARG A 94 17.71 -5.45 -7.71
CA ARG A 94 16.42 -5.67 -7.05
C ARG A 94 16.16 -4.49 -6.12
N VAL A 95 15.15 -3.68 -6.44
CA VAL A 95 14.84 -2.45 -5.70
C VAL A 95 13.34 -2.32 -5.43
N ALA A 96 13.00 -1.87 -4.23
CA ALA A 96 11.65 -1.43 -3.91
C ALA A 96 11.39 -0.08 -4.59
N VAL A 97 10.53 -0.07 -5.60
CA VAL A 97 10.16 1.15 -6.33
C VAL A 97 9.00 1.88 -5.68
N TYR A 98 8.15 1.13 -4.98
CA TYR A 98 7.10 1.66 -4.11
C TYR A 98 7.04 0.84 -2.82
N THR A 99 6.73 1.50 -1.71
CA THR A 99 6.45 0.85 -0.42
C THR A 99 5.10 1.32 0.08
N PHE A 100 4.27 0.38 0.50
CA PHE A 100 2.96 0.63 1.09
C PHE A 100 3.00 0.08 2.52
N VAL A 101 2.59 0.89 3.50
CA VAL A 101 2.44 0.43 4.88
C VAL A 101 1.00 0.53 5.30
N LEU A 102 0.49 -0.57 5.84
CA LEU A 102 -0.89 -0.75 6.23
C LEU A 102 -1.00 -0.99 7.73
N VAL A 103 -2.19 -0.77 8.28
CA VAL A 103 -2.50 -1.06 9.70
C VAL A 103 -2.72 -2.57 9.99
N HIS A 104 -2.91 -3.38 8.94
CA HIS A 104 -3.05 -4.83 9.01
C HIS A 104 -2.58 -5.50 7.71
N ASP A 105 -2.38 -6.81 7.75
CA ASP A 105 -2.11 -7.63 6.57
C ASP A 105 -3.36 -7.75 5.65
N LEU A 106 -3.18 -8.24 4.42
CA LEU A 106 -4.26 -8.36 3.44
C LEU A 106 -5.31 -9.41 3.84
N ASP A 107 -4.90 -10.47 4.56
CA ASP A 107 -5.75 -11.59 4.96
C ASP A 107 -6.50 -11.36 6.30
N ALA A 108 -6.30 -10.22 6.96
CA ALA A 108 -6.84 -9.96 8.30
C ALA A 108 -8.37 -9.92 8.36
N GLU A 109 -9.08 -9.71 7.26
CA GLU A 109 -10.54 -9.75 7.18
C GLU A 109 -11.14 -11.17 7.11
N GLY A 110 -10.31 -12.21 7.00
CA GLY A 110 -10.75 -13.62 6.90
C GLY A 110 -10.87 -14.37 8.23
N ALA A 111 -10.43 -13.80 9.35
CA ALA A 111 -10.55 -14.42 10.66
C ALA A 111 -11.87 -13.99 11.33
N PRO A 112 -12.91 -14.85 11.42
CA PRO A 112 -13.99 -14.55 12.35
C PRO A 112 -13.36 -14.42 13.73
N ALA A 113 -13.56 -13.26 14.36
CA ALA A 113 -13.21 -13.06 15.76
C ALA A 113 -13.72 -14.27 16.54
N HIS A 114 -12.81 -15.17 16.93
CA HIS A 114 -13.15 -16.27 17.80
C HIS A 114 -13.59 -15.61 19.09
N GLY A 115 -14.91 -15.61 19.29
CA GLY A 115 -15.54 -15.14 20.50
C GLY A 115 -14.86 -15.82 21.67
N SER A 116 -14.01 -15.06 22.35
CA SER A 116 -13.54 -15.42 23.67
C SER A 116 -14.77 -15.32 24.56
N GLY A 117 -15.43 -16.47 24.73
CA GLY A 117 -16.53 -16.61 25.65
C GLY A 117 -16.04 -16.30 27.05
N ILE A 118 -16.63 -15.27 27.66
CA ILE A 118 -16.61 -15.05 29.09
C ILE A 118 -17.99 -14.48 29.46
N HIS A 119 -18.94 -15.34 29.83
CA HIS A 119 -19.47 -15.47 31.20
C HIS A 119 -20.65 -16.45 31.26
#